data_AF-A0A7V9J723-F1
#
_entry.id   AF-A0A7V9J723-F1
#
_cell.length_a   1.000
_cell.length_b   1.000
_cell.length_c   1.000
_cell.angle_alpha   90.00
_cell.angle_beta   90.00
_cell.angle_gamma   90.00
#
_symmetry.space_group_name_H-M   'P 1'
#
loop_
_entity.id
_entity.type
_entity.pdbx_description
1 polymer ?
#
loop_
_entity_poly.entity_id
_entity_poly.type
_entity_poly.pdbx_seq_one_letter_code
_entity_poly.pdbx_strand_id
1 'polypeptide(L)'
;MEWVETTGRTVEEAKDAALDRLGVDERDAEFDVVEEARSGLFGRVRQEARVRARVRPDQPRPRVDRRDRRRRGAPAASDGDAGATTPENADASVEAKAETSGDRGRTKTPVAPSATRSRDDDDDVPGPSAAEIGEQARVFLDGLAEVFDVDAEAEVELLDDITVEARLTGDDLGLLIGPKGQTLAAVQDLTRAAVQHGPRRGARLRVDVGGYQQRRREALARFTNG
;
A
#
# COMPACT_ATOMS: atom_id res chain seq x y z
N MET A 1 20.39 8.10 -11.99
CA MET A 1 19.01 8.16 -12.50
C MET A 1 18.82 9.55 -13.07
N GLU A 2 18.43 9.63 -14.33
CA GLU A 2 18.32 10.87 -15.08
C GLU A 2 16.94 11.50 -14.84
N TRP A 3 16.92 12.79 -14.48
CA TRP A 3 15.69 13.56 -14.36
C TRP A 3 15.43 14.25 -15.69
N VAL A 4 14.18 14.22 -16.16
CA VAL A 4 13.76 14.92 -17.37
C VAL A 4 12.99 16.16 -16.97
N GLU A 5 13.40 17.32 -17.45
CA GLU A 5 12.71 18.60 -17.22
C GLU A 5 11.83 18.95 -18.43
N THR A 6 10.57 19.30 -18.15
CA THR A 6 9.58 19.71 -19.16
C THR A 6 8.85 20.97 -18.72
N THR A 7 8.37 21.72 -19.71
CA THR A 7 7.67 22.99 -19.51
C THR A 7 6.31 22.97 -20.20
N GLY A 8 5.31 23.65 -19.64
CA GLY A 8 3.96 23.72 -20.19
C GLY A 8 3.23 24.99 -19.75
N ARG A 9 2.11 25.33 -20.41
CA ARG A 9 1.29 26.49 -20.03
C ARG A 9 0.50 26.24 -18.75
N THR A 10 0.30 24.98 -18.40
CA THR A 10 -0.23 24.51 -17.11
C THR A 10 0.68 23.42 -16.54
N VAL A 11 0.52 23.14 -15.25
CA VAL A 11 1.24 22.04 -14.58
C VAL A 11 0.87 20.68 -15.20
N GLU A 12 -0.39 20.50 -15.60
CA GLU A 12 -0.87 19.28 -16.27
C GLU A 12 -0.18 19.10 -17.64
N GLU A 13 -0.13 20.15 -18.46
CA GLU A 13 0.55 20.09 -19.77
C GLU A 13 2.04 19.77 -19.63
N ALA A 14 2.69 20.31 -18.59
CA ALA A 14 4.09 20.00 -18.30
C ALA A 14 4.28 18.53 -17.85
N LYS A 15 3.34 17.95 -17.09
CA LYS A 15 3.37 16.55 -16.67
C LYS A 15 3.15 15.59 -17.85
N ASP A 16 2.18 15.87 -18.71
CA ASP A 16 1.90 15.07 -19.90
C ASP A 16 3.12 15.03 -20.83
N ALA A 17 3.75 16.19 -21.07
CA ALA A 17 4.99 16.27 -21.85
C ALA A 17 6.15 15.48 -21.22
N ALA A 18 6.20 15.39 -19.88
CA ALA A 18 7.19 14.58 -19.17
C ALA A 18 6.92 13.07 -19.32
N LEU A 19 5.65 12.66 -19.27
CA LEU A 19 5.25 11.27 -19.46
C LEU A 19 5.52 10.76 -20.87
N ASP A 20 5.19 11.56 -21.88
CA ASP A 20 5.48 11.25 -23.28
C ASP A 20 6.98 11.05 -23.51
N ARG A 21 7.81 11.87 -22.87
CA ARG A 21 9.27 11.80 -23.01
C ARG A 21 9.90 10.63 -22.25
N LEU A 22 9.33 10.25 -21.12
CA LEU A 22 9.77 9.09 -20.34
C LEU A 22 9.20 7.77 -20.87
N GLY A 23 8.12 7.80 -21.66
CA GLY A 23 7.46 6.62 -22.21
C GLY A 23 6.82 5.73 -21.14
N VAL A 24 6.40 6.33 -20.02
CA VAL A 24 5.83 5.62 -18.87
C VAL A 24 4.42 6.14 -18.56
N ASP A 25 3.66 5.33 -17.84
CA ASP A 25 2.34 5.71 -17.31
C ASP A 25 2.51 6.62 -16.07
N GLU A 26 1.51 7.47 -15.80
CA GLU A 26 1.55 8.41 -14.66
C GLU A 26 1.84 7.73 -13.31
N ARG A 27 1.38 6.48 -13.13
CA ARG A 27 1.58 5.70 -11.90
C ARG A 27 3.03 5.27 -11.69
N ASP A 28 3.78 5.17 -12.79
CA ASP A 28 5.17 4.70 -12.82
C ASP A 28 6.17 5.88 -12.85
N ALA A 29 5.67 7.11 -12.82
CA ALA A 29 6.47 8.33 -12.76
C ALA A 29 6.46 8.98 -11.36
N GLU A 30 7.53 9.71 -11.08
CA GLU A 30 7.65 10.61 -9.94
C GLU A 30 7.93 12.03 -10.46
N PHE A 31 7.19 13.01 -9.95
CA PHE A 31 7.21 14.39 -10.43
C PHE A 31 7.49 15.35 -9.28
N ASP A 32 8.34 16.35 -9.53
CA ASP A 32 8.46 17.55 -8.70
C ASP A 32 8.10 18.78 -9.53
N VAL A 33 7.17 19.59 -9.03
CA VAL A 33 6.83 20.88 -9.64
C VAL A 33 7.85 21.91 -9.17
N VAL A 34 8.67 22.39 -10.10
CA VAL A 34 9.69 23.41 -9.81
C VAL A 34 9.08 24.81 -9.89
N GLU A 35 8.12 25.00 -10.79
CA GLU A 35 7.52 26.29 -11.08
C GLU A 35 6.05 26.13 -11.46
N GLU A 36 5.16 26.84 -10.78
CA GLU A 36 3.72 26.82 -11.05
C GLU A 36 3.34 27.82 -12.15
N ALA A 37 2.45 27.43 -13.05
CA ALA A 37 1.95 28.32 -14.09
C ALA A 37 1.11 29.46 -13.48
N ARG A 38 1.50 30.70 -13.75
CA ARG A 38 0.72 31.88 -13.37
C ARG A 38 0.01 32.45 -14.58
N SER A 39 -1.32 32.35 -14.57
CA SER A 39 -2.18 32.92 -15.60
C SER A 39 -2.59 34.35 -15.21
N GLY A 40 -2.39 35.32 -16.10
CA GLY A 40 -2.78 36.72 -15.89
C GLY A 40 -4.24 37.00 -16.23
N LEU A 41 -4.78 38.15 -15.80
CA LEU A 41 -6.21 38.53 -15.83
C LEU A 41 -6.89 38.64 -17.22
N PHE A 42 -6.26 38.23 -18.31
CA PHE A 42 -6.87 38.29 -19.65
C PHE A 42 -6.46 37.10 -20.54
N GLY A 43 -6.31 35.90 -19.96
CA GLY A 43 -5.92 34.71 -20.71
C GLY A 43 -4.48 34.76 -21.26
N ARG A 44 -3.66 35.70 -20.78
CA ARG A 44 -2.24 35.80 -21.10
C ARG A 44 -1.44 35.08 -20.02
N VAL A 45 -0.77 34.00 -20.40
CA VAL A 45 0.14 33.27 -19.52
C VAL A 45 1.31 34.19 -19.17
N ARG A 46 1.54 34.42 -17.87
CA ARG A 46 2.61 35.28 -17.39
C ARG A 46 3.88 34.49 -17.07
N GLN A 47 3.73 33.19 -16.78
CA GLN A 47 4.81 32.29 -16.39
C GLN A 47 4.40 30.85 -16.73
N GLU A 48 5.26 30.12 -17.43
CA GLU A 48 5.06 28.71 -17.80
C GLU A 48 5.39 27.80 -16.60
N ALA A 49 4.66 26.70 -16.46
CA ALA A 49 4.96 25.67 -15.47
C ALA A 49 6.21 24.89 -15.85
N ARG A 50 7.00 24.50 -14.86
CA ARG A 50 8.16 23.62 -15.02
C ARG A 50 8.06 22.42 -14.09
N VAL A 51 8.22 21.23 -14.64
CA VAL A 51 8.14 19.96 -13.92
C VAL A 51 9.38 19.14 -14.24
N ARG A 52 9.97 18.51 -13.22
CA ARG A 52 10.98 17.46 -13.41
C ARG A 52 10.36 16.10 -13.09
N ALA A 53 10.62 15.13 -13.94
CA ALA A 53 10.05 13.79 -13.81
C ALA A 53 11.13 12.70 -13.90
N ARG A 54 10.90 11.58 -13.23
CA ARG A 54 11.72 10.36 -13.33
C ARG A 54 10.86 9.09 -13.24
N VAL A 55 11.41 7.97 -13.71
CA VAL A 55 10.77 6.65 -13.60
C VAL A 55 10.97 6.07 -12.19
N ARG A 56 9.89 5.58 -11.58
CA ARG A 56 9.94 4.88 -10.29
C ARG A 56 10.64 3.52 -10.48
N PRO A 57 11.54 3.12 -9.57
CA PRO A 57 12.12 1.79 -9.60
C PRO A 57 11.04 0.74 -9.26
N ASP A 58 10.69 -0.12 -10.23
CA ASP A 58 9.73 -1.21 -10.04
C ASP A 58 10.32 -2.28 -9.11
N GLN A 59 9.65 -2.57 -8.00
CA GLN A 59 10.02 -3.72 -7.17
C GLN A 59 9.45 -4.97 -7.84
N PRO A 60 10.26 -6.02 -8.09
CA PRO A 60 9.76 -7.22 -8.74
C PRO A 60 8.62 -7.81 -7.92
N ARG A 61 7.43 -7.88 -8.53
CA ARG A 61 6.23 -8.44 -7.90
C ARG A 61 6.55 -9.86 -7.42
N PRO A 62 6.41 -10.17 -6.11
CA PRO A 62 6.66 -11.52 -5.62
C PRO A 62 5.69 -12.49 -6.30
N ARG A 63 6.23 -13.53 -6.94
CA ARG A 63 5.43 -14.60 -7.54
C ARG A 63 4.73 -15.35 -6.42
N VAL A 64 3.40 -15.28 -6.40
CA VAL A 64 2.59 -16.11 -5.53
C VAL A 64 2.62 -17.54 -6.08
N ASP A 65 3.33 -18.45 -5.39
CA ASP A 65 3.35 -19.87 -5.70
C ASP A 65 1.96 -20.49 -5.51
N ARG A 66 1.30 -20.82 -6.63
CA ARG A 66 -0.02 -21.47 -6.66
C ARG A 66 0.06 -22.97 -6.32
N ARG A 67 0.76 -23.38 -5.26
CA ARG A 67 0.97 -24.82 -4.96
C ARG A 67 0.11 -25.43 -3.85
N ASP A 68 -0.82 -24.71 -3.24
CA ASP A 68 -1.60 -25.26 -2.10
C ASP A 68 -3.08 -25.55 -2.34
N ARG A 69 -3.56 -25.55 -3.60
CA ARG A 69 -4.97 -25.93 -3.89
C ARG A 69 -5.24 -27.42 -4.13
N ARG A 70 -4.23 -28.30 -4.04
CA ARG A 70 -4.40 -29.75 -4.29
C ARG A 70 -4.39 -30.67 -3.06
N ARG A 71 -4.46 -30.13 -1.83
CA ARG A 71 -4.44 -30.96 -0.59
C ARG A 71 -5.59 -30.72 0.40
N ARG A 72 -6.71 -30.16 -0.05
CA ARG A 72 -7.94 -30.10 0.76
C ARG A 72 -9.12 -30.56 -0.09
N GLY A 73 -9.45 -31.84 0.03
CA GLY A 73 -10.54 -32.48 -0.71
C GLY A 73 -10.47 -33.99 -0.67
N ALA A 74 -10.48 -34.57 0.54
CA ALA A 74 -10.79 -35.98 0.73
C ALA A 74 -11.95 -36.06 1.73
N PRO A 75 -13.17 -36.45 1.31
CA PRO A 75 -14.23 -36.76 2.26
C PRO A 75 -14.06 -38.19 2.76
N ALA A 76 -14.22 -38.37 4.07
CA ALA A 76 -14.39 -39.65 4.71
C ALA A 76 -15.77 -40.24 4.35
N ALA A 77 -15.82 -41.52 4.00
CA ALA A 77 -17.05 -42.30 3.95
C ALA A 77 -16.79 -43.65 4.63
N SER A 78 -17.67 -43.95 5.58
CA SER A 78 -17.76 -45.12 6.42
C SER A 78 -18.49 -46.29 5.73
N ASP A 79 -18.06 -47.50 6.09
CA ASP A 79 -18.80 -48.77 6.23
C ASP A 79 -19.58 -49.40 5.06
N GLY A 80 -19.33 -50.71 4.84
CA GLY A 80 -20.37 -51.66 4.41
C GLY A 80 -20.06 -52.58 3.23
N ASP A 81 -19.53 -53.77 3.55
CA ASP A 81 -19.81 -55.13 3.05
C ASP A 81 -20.39 -55.45 1.65
N ALA A 82 -19.87 -56.58 1.12
CA ALA A 82 -20.40 -57.53 0.14
C ALA A 82 -20.55 -57.18 -1.36
N GLY A 83 -19.93 -58.04 -2.19
CA GLY A 83 -20.60 -58.58 -3.39
C GLY A 83 -19.90 -58.40 -4.74
N ALA A 84 -19.13 -59.42 -5.12
CA ALA A 84 -18.86 -59.95 -6.46
C ALA A 84 -19.31 -59.17 -7.71
N THR A 85 -18.40 -58.94 -8.66
CA THR A 85 -18.30 -59.64 -9.98
C THR A 85 -17.39 -58.87 -10.95
N THR A 86 -16.47 -59.58 -11.61
CA THR A 86 -15.78 -59.16 -12.86
C THR A 86 -16.56 -59.78 -14.03
N PRO A 87 -16.75 -59.10 -15.17
CA PRO A 87 -15.86 -59.23 -16.34
C PRO A 87 -15.61 -57.86 -17.04
N GLU A 88 -14.42 -57.55 -17.55
CA GLU A 88 -13.78 -57.96 -18.82
C GLU A 88 -14.45 -57.39 -20.10
N ASN A 89 -13.59 -56.81 -20.97
CA ASN A 89 -13.76 -56.45 -22.39
C ASN A 89 -14.56 -55.17 -22.72
N ALA A 90 -14.30 -54.45 -23.81
CA ALA A 90 -13.18 -54.31 -24.74
C ALA A 90 -13.57 -53.16 -25.70
N ASP A 91 -12.57 -52.45 -26.19
CA ASP A 91 -12.41 -51.97 -27.56
C ASP A 91 -13.50 -51.11 -28.25
N ALA A 92 -13.04 -49.91 -28.60
CA ALA A 92 -13.22 -49.19 -29.87
C ALA A 92 -14.59 -48.67 -30.33
N SER A 93 -14.54 -47.41 -30.80
CA SER A 93 -14.83 -47.03 -32.20
C SER A 93 -15.72 -45.80 -32.35
N VAL A 94 -15.12 -44.78 -32.98
CA VAL A 94 -15.65 -44.07 -34.16
C VAL A 94 -16.67 -42.92 -33.95
N GLU A 95 -16.12 -41.73 -34.19
CA GLU A 95 -16.56 -40.64 -35.08
C GLU A 95 -18.02 -40.13 -35.15
N ALA A 96 -18.05 -38.79 -35.16
CA ALA A 96 -18.74 -37.91 -36.11
C ALA A 96 -20.20 -37.47 -35.89
N LYS A 97 -20.27 -36.16 -35.58
CA LYS A 97 -20.97 -35.10 -36.33
C LYS A 97 -22.46 -34.80 -36.06
N ALA A 98 -22.66 -33.47 -36.06
CA ALA A 98 -23.79 -32.69 -36.56
C ALA A 98 -24.93 -32.35 -35.58
N GLU A 99 -24.81 -31.13 -35.05
CA GLU A 99 -25.79 -30.03 -35.17
C GLU A 99 -27.28 -30.38 -35.37
N THR A 100 -28.14 -29.85 -34.49
CA THR A 100 -29.16 -28.84 -34.86
C THR A 100 -30.03 -28.45 -33.66
N SER A 101 -30.14 -27.12 -33.47
CA SER A 101 -31.29 -26.31 -33.01
C SER A 101 -32.23 -26.83 -31.91
N GLY A 102 -32.32 -26.05 -30.83
CA GLY A 102 -33.33 -26.21 -29.78
C GLY A 102 -33.39 -24.99 -28.87
N ASP A 103 -33.84 -23.87 -29.43
CA ASP A 103 -34.24 -22.63 -28.76
C ASP A 103 -35.12 -22.85 -27.51
N ARG A 104 -34.74 -22.20 -26.38
CA ARG A 104 -35.62 -21.42 -25.47
C ARG A 104 -34.91 -21.02 -24.19
N GLY A 105 -35.01 -19.74 -23.81
CA GLY A 105 -35.11 -19.37 -22.39
C GLY A 105 -34.09 -18.38 -21.79
N ARG A 106 -33.92 -17.22 -22.43
CA ARG A 106 -33.74 -15.88 -21.82
C ARG A 106 -33.78 -15.78 -20.28
N THR A 107 -32.66 -15.35 -19.68
CA THR A 107 -32.62 -14.13 -18.83
C THR A 107 -31.22 -13.53 -18.85
N LYS A 108 -31.01 -12.56 -19.74
CA LYS A 108 -29.93 -11.57 -19.62
C LYS A 108 -30.46 -10.48 -18.69
N THR A 109 -29.95 -10.42 -17.47
CA THR A 109 -30.12 -9.23 -16.65
C THR A 109 -29.11 -8.18 -17.15
N PRO A 110 -29.56 -7.00 -17.60
CA PRO A 110 -28.65 -5.91 -17.95
C PRO A 110 -28.12 -5.32 -16.64
N VAL A 111 -26.84 -5.53 -16.34
CA VAL A 111 -26.17 -4.70 -15.34
C VAL A 111 -25.83 -3.40 -16.07
N ALA A 112 -26.71 -2.41 -15.90
CA ALA A 112 -26.48 -1.05 -16.33
C ALA A 112 -25.15 -0.53 -15.75
N PRO A 113 -24.41 0.32 -16.49
CA PRO A 113 -23.20 0.94 -15.99
C PRO A 113 -23.59 1.86 -14.83
N SER A 114 -23.23 1.46 -13.61
CA SER A 114 -23.33 2.35 -12.46
C SER A 114 -22.35 3.49 -12.68
N ALA A 115 -22.90 4.58 -13.19
CA ALA A 115 -22.48 5.96 -13.01
C ALA A 115 -21.30 6.13 -12.04
N THR A 116 -20.21 6.64 -12.59
CA THR A 116 -19.59 7.88 -12.15
C THR A 116 -20.11 8.35 -10.80
N ARG A 117 -19.43 7.93 -9.73
CA ARG A 117 -19.23 8.82 -8.61
C ARG A 117 -17.82 9.33 -8.76
N SER A 118 -17.68 10.42 -9.50
CA SER A 118 -16.62 11.38 -9.28
C SER A 118 -16.55 11.60 -7.77
N ARG A 119 -15.47 11.11 -7.16
CA ARG A 119 -15.06 11.48 -5.82
C ARG A 119 -13.78 12.30 -5.99
N ASP A 120 -13.88 13.33 -6.81
CA ASP A 120 -12.78 14.27 -7.11
C ASP A 120 -13.14 15.68 -6.60
N ASP A 121 -13.96 15.78 -5.55
CA ASP A 121 -14.41 17.04 -4.95
C ASP A 121 -14.25 17.06 -3.41
N ASP A 122 -13.29 16.31 -2.86
CA ASP A 122 -12.89 16.46 -1.44
C ASP A 122 -11.42 16.91 -1.28
N ASP A 123 -10.64 17.06 -2.36
CA ASP A 123 -9.17 17.19 -2.36
C ASP A 123 -8.61 18.61 -2.17
N ASP A 124 -9.33 19.52 -1.52
CA ASP A 124 -8.81 20.88 -1.24
C ASP A 124 -8.77 21.24 0.26
N VAL A 125 -8.80 20.23 1.14
CA VAL A 125 -8.40 20.39 2.54
C VAL A 125 -6.96 19.89 2.67
N PRO A 126 -5.99 20.76 2.99
CA PRO A 126 -4.63 20.35 3.32
C PRO A 126 -4.71 19.24 4.38
N GLY A 127 -4.13 18.07 4.08
CA GLY A 127 -4.00 17.02 5.08
C GLY A 127 -3.19 17.53 6.29
N PRO A 128 -3.28 16.88 7.45
CA PRO A 128 -2.52 17.30 8.62
C PRO A 128 -1.02 17.33 8.28
N SER A 129 -0.38 18.44 8.63
CA SER A 129 1.05 18.66 8.48
C SER A 129 1.85 17.63 9.29
N ALA A 130 3.13 17.44 8.94
CA ALA A 130 4.01 16.54 9.69
C ALA A 130 4.09 16.89 11.19
N ALA A 131 4.00 18.19 11.53
CA ALA A 131 3.96 18.66 12.91
C ALA A 131 2.66 18.26 13.64
N GLU A 132 1.50 18.40 12.98
CA GLU A 132 0.21 17.99 13.56
C GLU A 132 0.14 16.47 13.75
N ILE A 133 0.62 15.71 12.76
CA ILE A 133 0.76 14.25 12.85
C ILE A 133 1.66 13.87 14.02
N GLY A 134 2.77 14.59 14.19
CA GLY A 134 3.68 14.44 15.30
C GLY A 134 2.99 14.61 16.65
N GLU A 135 2.33 15.74 16.87
CA GLU A 135 1.66 16.01 18.14
C GLU A 135 0.54 15.00 18.44
N GLN A 136 -0.23 14.59 17.43
CA GLN A 136 -1.23 13.54 17.59
C GLN A 136 -0.60 12.19 17.97
N ALA A 137 0.55 11.84 17.37
CA ALA A 137 1.28 10.64 17.73
C ALA A 137 1.79 10.70 19.18
N ARG A 138 2.27 11.87 19.63
CA ARG A 138 2.70 12.10 21.02
C ARG A 138 1.56 11.80 22.00
N VAL A 139 0.42 12.47 21.81
CA VAL A 139 -0.77 12.31 22.66
C VAL A 139 -1.24 10.85 22.70
N PHE A 140 -1.21 10.17 21.55
CA PHE A 140 -1.58 8.76 21.49
C PHE A 140 -0.62 7.87 22.27
N LEU A 141 0.69 8.08 22.13
CA LEU A 141 1.72 7.27 22.78
C LEU A 141 1.78 7.52 24.30
N ASP A 142 1.59 8.76 24.76
CA ASP A 142 1.47 9.09 26.18
C ASP A 142 0.27 8.38 26.80
N GLY A 143 -0.91 8.45 26.14
CA GLY A 143 -2.10 7.74 26.61
C GLY A 143 -1.94 6.20 26.57
N LEU A 144 -1.18 5.68 25.60
CA LEU A 144 -0.84 4.26 25.56
C LEU A 144 0.04 3.87 26.73
N ALA A 145 1.07 4.66 27.06
CA ALA A 145 1.94 4.42 28.21
C ALA A 145 1.15 4.42 29.52
N GLU A 146 0.24 5.38 29.70
CA GLU A 146 -0.65 5.48 30.86
C GLU A 146 -1.57 4.24 30.99
N VAL A 147 -2.22 3.80 29.92
CA VAL A 147 -3.11 2.62 29.94
C VAL A 147 -2.34 1.33 30.28
N PHE A 148 -1.07 1.26 29.91
CA PHE A 148 -0.20 0.13 30.20
C PHE A 148 0.53 0.24 31.54
N ASP A 149 0.31 1.33 32.30
CA ASP A 149 0.96 1.62 33.59
C ASP A 149 2.50 1.60 33.47
N VAL A 150 3.01 2.26 32.42
CA VAL A 150 4.45 2.35 32.14
C VAL A 150 4.92 3.78 32.32
N ASP A 151 5.96 3.98 33.13
CA ASP A 151 6.61 5.28 33.35
C ASP A 151 7.42 5.69 32.11
N ALA A 152 6.74 6.28 31.12
CA ALA A 152 7.34 6.72 29.87
C ALA A 152 6.70 7.98 29.31
N GLU A 153 7.49 8.74 28.54
CA GLU A 153 7.09 9.97 27.89
C GLU A 153 7.44 9.93 26.40
N ALA A 154 6.53 10.42 25.56
CA ALA A 154 6.73 10.53 24.14
C ALA A 154 7.32 11.90 23.74
N GLU A 155 8.43 11.88 23.02
CA GLU A 155 9.02 13.02 22.35
C GLU A 155 8.82 12.91 20.84
N VAL A 156 8.76 14.05 20.15
CA VAL A 156 8.56 14.09 18.70
C VAL A 156 9.58 14.99 18.04
N GLU A 157 10.16 14.51 16.94
CA GLU A 157 11.12 15.22 16.12
C GLU A 157 10.72 15.17 14.64
N LEU A 158 10.71 16.33 13.98
CA LEU A 158 10.60 16.39 12.52
C LEU A 158 11.99 16.15 11.93
N LEU A 159 12.14 15.06 11.18
CA LEU A 159 13.39 14.74 10.48
C LEU A 159 13.50 15.49 9.15
N ASP A 160 12.37 15.68 8.48
CA ASP A 160 12.21 16.47 7.26
C ASP A 160 10.75 16.91 7.10
N ASP A 161 10.45 17.66 6.03
CA ASP A 161 9.12 18.24 5.77
C ASP A 161 7.98 17.21 5.72
N ILE A 162 8.31 15.94 5.48
CA ILE A 162 7.34 14.85 5.34
C ILE A 162 7.60 13.69 6.31
N THR A 163 8.59 13.76 7.20
CA THR A 163 8.99 12.64 8.05
C THR A 163 9.07 13.10 9.49
N VAL A 164 8.34 12.40 10.35
CA VAL A 164 8.27 12.65 11.78
C VAL A 164 8.62 11.37 12.53
N GLU A 165 9.45 11.50 13.55
CA GLU A 165 9.82 10.43 14.45
C GLU A 165 9.25 10.72 15.84
N ALA A 166 8.47 9.78 16.37
CA ALA A 166 8.02 9.78 17.74
C ALA A 166 8.85 8.77 18.55
N ARG A 167 9.48 9.22 19.63
CA ARG A 167 10.32 8.41 20.50
C ARG A 167 9.68 8.31 21.88
N LEU A 168 9.33 7.09 22.29
CA LEU A 168 8.86 6.83 23.65
C LEU A 168 10.05 6.42 24.51
N THR A 169 10.33 7.20 25.56
CA THR A 169 11.47 6.97 26.47
C THR A 169 11.02 6.92 27.92
N GLY A 170 11.65 6.06 28.70
CA GLY A 170 11.24 5.81 30.07
C GLY A 170 11.70 4.45 30.55
N ASP A 171 11.15 4.03 31.68
CA ASP A 171 11.44 2.76 32.33
C ASP A 171 10.41 1.69 31.93
N ASP A 172 10.73 0.42 32.16
CA ASP A 172 9.82 -0.73 31.95
C ASP A 172 9.16 -0.88 30.56
N LEU A 173 9.76 -0.28 29.53
CA LEU A 173 9.31 -0.34 28.13
C LEU A 173 9.35 -1.74 27.47
N GLY A 174 9.79 -2.77 28.19
CA GLY A 174 9.96 -4.13 27.66
C GLY A 174 8.67 -4.71 27.05
N LEU A 175 7.52 -4.40 27.65
CA LEU A 175 6.21 -4.84 27.16
C LEU A 175 5.85 -4.19 25.81
N LEU A 176 6.12 -2.89 25.68
CA LEU A 176 5.86 -2.10 24.48
C LEU A 176 6.85 -2.41 23.34
N ILE A 177 8.03 -2.95 23.66
CA ILE A 177 8.98 -3.47 22.65
C ILE A 177 8.57 -4.86 22.18
N GLY A 178 8.35 -5.78 23.13
CA GLY A 178 7.99 -7.17 22.88
C GLY A 178 9.09 -8.02 22.24
N PRO A 179 8.85 -9.34 22.09
CA PRO A 179 9.83 -10.27 21.54
C PRO A 179 10.27 -9.88 20.13
N LYS A 180 11.57 -9.65 19.94
CA LYS A 180 12.16 -9.24 18.66
C LYS A 180 11.54 -7.97 18.06
N GLY A 181 10.89 -7.13 18.87
CA GLY A 181 10.27 -5.87 18.41
C GLY A 181 8.86 -6.05 17.82
N GLN A 182 8.19 -7.19 18.04
CA GLN A 182 6.86 -7.43 17.49
C GLN A 182 5.80 -6.47 18.06
N THR A 183 5.85 -6.18 19.36
CA THR A 183 4.91 -5.22 19.96
C THR A 183 5.19 -3.81 19.47
N LEU A 184 6.46 -3.41 19.37
CA LEU A 184 6.85 -2.11 18.81
C LEU A 184 6.28 -1.92 17.39
N ALA A 185 6.34 -2.96 16.54
CA ALA A 185 5.77 -2.89 15.20
C ALA A 185 4.25 -2.68 15.25
N ALA A 186 3.54 -3.37 16.14
CA ALA A 186 2.10 -3.19 16.33
C ALA A 186 1.75 -1.80 16.88
N VAL A 187 2.55 -1.28 17.84
CA VAL A 187 2.40 0.09 18.37
C VAL A 187 2.59 1.12 17.26
N GLN A 188 3.59 0.93 16.39
CA GLN A 188 3.81 1.80 15.24
C GLN A 188 2.60 1.81 14.30
N ASP A 189 2.08 0.63 13.94
CA ASP A 189 0.91 0.51 13.06
C ASP A 189 -0.34 1.12 13.68
N LEU A 190 -0.56 0.92 14.99
CA LEU A 190 -1.69 1.48 15.71
C LEU A 190 -1.60 3.00 15.81
N THR A 191 -0.42 3.54 16.15
CA THR A 191 -0.18 4.99 16.21
C THR A 191 -0.42 5.60 14.82
N ARG A 192 0.08 4.97 13.77
CA ARG A 192 -0.17 5.43 12.39
C ARG A 192 -1.66 5.43 12.07
N ALA A 193 -2.40 4.37 12.43
CA ALA A 193 -3.84 4.29 12.18
C ALA A 193 -4.65 5.31 13.00
N ALA A 194 -4.21 5.62 14.22
CA ALA A 194 -4.85 6.60 15.09
C ALA A 194 -4.65 8.05 14.60
N VAL A 195 -3.50 8.33 13.98
CA VAL A 195 -3.11 9.68 13.54
C VAL A 195 -3.53 9.95 12.09
N GLN A 196 -3.43 8.96 11.20
CA GLN A 196 -3.76 9.13 9.78
C GLN A 196 -5.22 8.74 9.50
N HIS A 197 -6.14 9.68 9.72
CA HIS A 197 -7.51 9.56 9.24
C HIS A 197 -7.59 9.89 7.73
N GLY A 198 -7.36 8.88 6.88
CA GLY A 198 -7.74 8.92 5.45
C GLY A 198 -6.61 8.63 4.45
N PRO A 199 -6.97 8.33 3.18
CA PRO A 199 -6.05 7.87 2.14
C PRO A 199 -5.26 8.99 1.44
N ARG A 200 -4.82 10.03 2.16
CA ARG A 200 -4.03 11.14 1.58
C ARG A 200 -2.53 10.93 1.74
N ARG A 201 -1.73 11.67 0.95
CA ARG A 201 -0.26 11.73 1.05
C ARG A 201 0.14 12.31 2.41
N GLY A 202 0.11 11.49 3.46
CA GLY A 202 0.44 11.87 4.83
C GLY A 202 1.94 11.78 5.11
N ALA A 203 2.39 12.51 6.13
CA ALA A 203 3.75 12.42 6.64
C ALA A 203 4.10 10.97 7.03
N ARG A 204 5.35 10.59 6.81
CA ARG A 204 5.96 9.34 7.23
C ARG A 204 6.19 9.39 8.73
N LEU A 205 5.33 8.71 9.48
CA LEU A 205 5.48 8.53 10.92
C LEU A 205 6.37 7.30 11.21
N ARG A 206 7.41 7.50 12.01
CA ARG A 206 8.21 6.44 12.63
C ARG A 206 8.01 6.46 14.14
N VAL A 207 8.00 5.28 14.75
CA VAL A 207 7.93 5.13 16.20
C VAL A 207 9.13 4.32 16.65
N ASP A 208 9.85 4.82 17.65
CA ASP A 208 10.86 4.05 18.37
C ASP A 208 10.51 4.02 19.86
N VAL A 209 10.76 2.87 20.49
CA VAL A 209 10.52 2.68 21.92
C VAL A 209 11.85 2.34 22.57
N GLY A 210 12.27 3.22 23.46
CA GLY A 210 13.43 3.09 24.31
C GLY A 210 14.73 2.87 23.55
N GLY A 211 14.91 3.29 22.31
CA GLY A 211 16.16 3.07 21.53
C GLY A 211 16.31 1.67 20.96
N TYR A 212 15.21 0.91 20.82
CA TYR A 212 15.25 -0.48 20.36
C TYR A 212 15.92 -0.63 18.99
N GLN A 213 15.64 0.27 18.04
CA GLN A 213 16.22 0.20 16.70
C GLN A 213 17.75 0.27 16.71
N GLN A 214 18.31 1.15 17.55
CA GLN A 214 19.77 1.29 17.69
C GLN A 214 20.37 0.03 18.32
N ARG A 215 19.81 -0.44 19.45
CA ARG A 215 20.27 -1.69 20.09
C ARG A 215 20.19 -2.89 19.17
N ARG A 216 19.12 -3.00 18.38
CA ARG A 216 18.93 -4.09 17.42
C ARG A 216 20.00 -4.06 16.33
N ARG A 217 20.33 -2.87 15.81
CA ARG A 217 21.39 -2.69 14.80
C ARG A 217 22.75 -3.09 15.35
N GLU A 218 23.10 -2.64 16.55
CA GLU A 218 24.37 -2.99 17.20
C GLU A 218 24.49 -4.50 17.44
N ALA A 219 23.42 -5.13 17.94
CA ALA A 219 23.40 -6.57 18.16
C ALA A 219 23.60 -7.37 16.85
N LEU A 220 22.97 -6.93 15.76
CA LEU A 220 23.14 -7.55 14.44
C LEU A 220 24.54 -7.32 13.87
N ALA A 221 25.10 -6.12 14.02
CA ALA A 221 26.46 -5.82 13.58
C ALA A 221 27.52 -6.64 14.33
N ARG A 222 27.34 -6.85 15.64
CA ARG A 222 28.21 -7.74 16.43
C ARG A 222 28.13 -9.19 15.95
N PHE A 223 26.96 -9.65 15.54
CA PHE A 223 26.77 -11.01 15.03
C PHE A 223 27.43 -11.25 13.66
N THR A 224 27.55 -10.23 12.82
CA THR A 224 28.19 -10.36 11.50
C THR A 224 29.71 -10.15 11.54
N ASN A 225 30.23 -9.49 12.58
CA ASN A 225 31.64 -9.08 12.67
C ASN A 225 32.47 -9.92 13.67
N GLY A 226 31.89 -10.94 14.30
CA GLY A 226 32.55 -11.86 15.22
C GLY A 226 32.58 -13.28 14.67
#